data_AF-A0A317WNW9-F1
#
_entry.id   AF-A0A317WNW9-F1
#
_cell.length_a   1.000
_cell.length_b   1.000
_cell.length_c   1.000
_cell.angle_alpha   90.00
_cell.angle_beta   90.00
_cell.angle_gamma   90.00
#
_symmetry.space_group_name_H-M   'P 1'
#
loop_
_entity.id
_entity.type
_entity.pdbx_description
1 polymer ?
#
loop_
_entity_poly.entity_id
_entity_poly.type
_entity_poly.pdbx_seq_one_letter_code
_entity_poly.pdbx_strand_id
1 'polypeptide(L)'
;MPTPESPTASAPARSRQSRRTRITNMATSSAGTSDVSSTFSVCTNLRMKELSDNSCWVCGAPYPRIAQMIAKDDRQAALWLERGLINFSLTSVANAIALCGTCHIMFGCALDPGVSLNPTDIRFFLDSEKKDRERRRHASRDGKVAIREVPTADMYKAHQILYVDLTPSAIGGLYEPVFLQRYLAPHVSVDITEELRVPHEWHGAPLAALRRCFPLLGSGRIGALSKKQRLELQELRDLYFLDEE
;
A
#
# COMPACT_ATOMS: atom_id res chain seq x y z
N MET A 1 -82.14 41.31 17.88
CA MET A 1 -82.29 41.73 16.46
C MET A 1 -81.31 42.85 16.19
N PRO A 2 -80.69 42.93 15.00
CA PRO A 2 -80.14 41.84 14.18
C PRO A 2 -78.64 42.07 13.84
N THR A 3 -78.02 41.07 13.21
CA THR A 3 -76.83 41.18 12.33
C THR A 3 -77.17 42.00 11.06
N PRO A 4 -76.24 42.39 10.14
CA PRO A 4 -74.92 41.80 9.81
C PRO A 4 -73.77 42.86 9.72
N GLU A 5 -72.64 42.77 9.00
CA GLU A 5 -72.12 41.87 7.94
C GLU A 5 -70.56 41.87 7.90
N SER A 6 -69.97 41.07 6.99
CA SER A 6 -68.55 41.08 6.56
C SER A 6 -68.46 41.50 5.08
N PRO A 7 -67.29 41.91 4.53
CA PRO A 7 -66.40 40.90 3.92
C PRO A 7 -64.87 41.16 3.98
N THR A 8 -64.15 40.11 3.61
CA THR A 8 -62.69 39.89 3.51
C THR A 8 -61.89 40.81 2.57
N ALA A 9 -60.59 41.06 2.89
CA ALA A 9 -59.45 40.66 2.03
C ALA A 9 -58.04 40.84 2.68
N SER A 10 -57.25 39.76 2.63
CA SER A 10 -55.77 39.69 2.40
C SER A 10 -54.70 40.32 3.33
N ALA A 11 -53.58 39.59 3.43
CA ALA A 11 -52.39 39.77 4.29
C ALA A 11 -51.25 40.57 3.55
N PRO A 12 -49.98 40.74 4.04
CA PRO A 12 -49.33 40.08 5.18
C PRO A 12 -48.33 40.86 6.09
N ALA A 13 -48.09 40.25 7.26
CA ALA A 13 -46.89 40.18 8.12
C ALA A 13 -45.75 41.23 8.06
N ARG A 14 -45.40 41.77 9.25
CA ARG A 14 -44.03 41.85 9.80
C ARG A 14 -44.05 42.14 11.32
N SER A 15 -43.43 41.28 12.14
CA SER A 15 -43.35 41.48 13.60
C SER A 15 -42.11 42.30 14.02
N ARG A 16 -42.23 43.04 15.13
CA ARG A 16 -41.23 44.00 15.61
C ARG A 16 -40.14 43.35 16.47
N GLN A 17 -38.91 43.82 16.28
CA GLN A 17 -37.76 43.53 17.14
C GLN A 17 -37.86 44.24 18.50
N SER A 18 -37.26 43.64 19.54
CA SER A 18 -36.83 44.36 20.74
C SER A 18 -35.41 43.91 21.15
N ARG A 19 -34.60 44.85 21.62
CA ARG A 19 -33.17 44.68 21.95
C ARG A 19 -32.96 43.94 23.28
N ARG A 20 -31.89 43.14 23.36
CA ARG A 20 -31.02 43.15 24.57
C ARG A 20 -29.57 42.76 24.27
N THR A 21 -28.66 43.61 24.74
CA THR A 21 -27.25 43.41 25.16
C THR A 21 -26.33 42.45 24.38
N ARG A 22 -25.24 43.03 23.88
CA ARG A 22 -24.12 42.39 23.19
C ARG A 22 -23.06 41.96 24.23
N ILE A 23 -22.85 40.66 24.42
CA ILE A 23 -21.67 40.10 25.11
C ILE A 23 -20.83 39.38 24.07
N THR A 24 -19.60 39.87 23.88
CA THR A 24 -18.64 39.30 22.93
C THR A 24 -17.86 38.16 23.58
N ASN A 25 -18.42 36.96 23.54
CA ASN A 25 -17.63 35.76 23.78
C ASN A 25 -16.80 35.46 22.53
N MET A 26 -15.50 35.76 22.58
CA MET A 26 -14.55 35.12 21.67
C MET A 26 -14.50 33.64 22.06
N ALA A 27 -15.16 32.80 21.27
CA ALA A 27 -14.89 31.38 21.27
C ALA A 27 -13.47 31.20 20.71
N THR A 28 -12.51 31.03 21.60
CA THR A 28 -11.15 30.63 21.22
C THR A 28 -11.26 29.32 20.46
N SER A 29 -10.92 29.34 19.17
CA SER A 29 -10.82 28.13 18.37
C SER A 29 -9.69 27.27 18.91
N SER A 30 -9.95 26.49 19.96
CA SER A 30 -9.09 25.37 20.31
C SER A 30 -9.11 24.46 19.11
N ALA A 31 -8.01 24.49 18.34
CA ALA A 31 -7.77 23.55 17.27
C ALA A 31 -7.85 22.15 17.89
N GLY A 32 -9.01 21.53 17.75
CA GLY A 32 -9.14 20.10 17.95
C GLY A 32 -8.19 19.49 16.94
N THR A 33 -7.01 19.11 17.41
CA THR A 33 -6.16 18.16 16.72
C THR A 33 -7.03 16.93 16.51
N SER A 34 -7.63 16.86 15.33
CA SER A 34 -8.33 15.68 14.86
C SER A 34 -7.34 14.55 15.02
N ASP A 35 -7.59 13.67 15.97
CA ASP A 35 -6.68 12.59 16.29
C ASP A 35 -6.60 11.71 15.04
N VAL A 36 -5.53 11.87 14.26
CA VAL A 36 -5.37 11.22 12.96
C VAL A 36 -5.02 9.78 13.28
N SER A 37 -6.07 9.00 13.55
CA SER A 37 -6.01 7.59 13.95
C SER A 37 -5.02 6.86 13.06
N SER A 38 -3.83 6.63 13.61
CA SER A 38 -2.71 6.17 12.80
C SER A 38 -3.01 4.76 12.33
N THR A 39 -2.94 4.52 11.02
CA THR A 39 -3.32 3.23 10.42
C THR A 39 -2.51 2.06 10.98
N PHE A 40 -1.33 2.37 11.52
CA PHE A 40 -0.48 1.48 12.29
C PHE A 40 -0.50 1.86 13.79
N SER A 41 -0.39 0.86 14.67
CA SER A 41 -0.27 1.09 16.12
C SER A 41 1.03 1.83 16.48
N VAL A 42 1.10 2.43 17.67
CA VAL A 42 2.33 3.06 18.18
C VAL A 42 3.49 2.05 18.19
N CYS A 43 3.25 0.82 18.66
CA CYS A 43 4.25 -0.25 18.68
C CYS A 43 4.74 -0.62 17.27
N THR A 44 3.82 -0.69 16.29
CA THR A 44 4.15 -0.94 14.88
C THR A 44 5.04 0.18 14.34
N ASN A 45 4.72 1.45 14.61
CA ASN A 45 5.51 2.59 14.17
C ASN A 45 6.91 2.64 14.82
N LEU A 46 7.03 2.30 16.11
CA LEU A 46 8.33 2.21 16.79
C LEU A 46 9.18 1.08 16.18
N ARG A 47 8.61 -0.12 16.03
CA ARG A 47 9.31 -1.26 15.43
C ARG A 47 9.77 -1.00 14.00
N MET A 48 8.98 -0.25 13.22
CA MET A 48 9.37 0.16 11.87
C MET A 48 10.58 1.11 11.85
N LYS A 49 10.68 2.04 12.81
CA LYS A 49 11.83 2.95 12.91
C LYS A 49 13.13 2.22 13.28
N GLU A 50 13.04 1.20 14.12
CA GLU A 50 14.16 0.29 14.43
C GLU A 50 14.60 -0.46 13.17
N LEU A 51 13.66 -1.07 12.46
CA LEU A 51 13.94 -1.89 11.26
C LEU A 51 14.44 -1.08 10.07
N SER A 52 14.16 0.23 10.01
CA SER A 52 14.60 1.10 8.91
C SER A 52 15.77 2.01 9.26
N ASP A 53 16.39 1.83 10.44
CA ASP A 53 17.38 2.75 11.03
C ASP A 53 17.02 4.24 10.84
N ASN A 54 15.75 4.57 11.14
CA ASN A 54 15.14 5.90 10.94
C ASN A 54 15.42 6.57 9.57
N SER A 55 15.57 5.77 8.52
CA SER A 55 15.93 6.19 7.15
C SER A 55 14.89 5.75 6.12
N CYS A 56 14.79 6.50 5.02
CA CYS A 56 13.91 6.17 3.89
C CYS A 56 14.43 4.94 3.15
N TRP A 57 13.59 3.91 3.01
CA TRP A 57 13.93 2.70 2.27
C TRP A 57 14.34 3.01 0.82
N VAL A 58 13.63 3.89 0.10
CA VAL A 58 13.93 4.17 -1.32
C VAL A 58 15.18 5.02 -1.57
N CYS A 59 15.58 5.90 -0.64
CA CYS A 59 16.63 6.90 -0.92
C CYS A 59 17.53 7.31 0.26
N GLY A 60 17.49 6.58 1.38
CA GLY A 60 18.31 6.85 2.57
C GLY A 60 17.99 8.13 3.35
N ALA A 61 17.15 9.03 2.82
CA ALA A 61 16.82 10.29 3.48
C ALA A 61 16.21 10.09 4.89
N PRO A 62 16.63 10.86 5.91
CA PRO A 62 16.21 10.64 7.29
C PRO A 62 14.76 11.05 7.56
N TYR A 63 14.26 10.65 8.73
CA TYR A 63 12.90 10.97 9.23
C TYR A 63 11.76 10.44 8.33
N PRO A 64 11.75 9.12 8.03
CA PRO A 64 10.69 8.50 7.25
C PRO A 64 9.34 8.54 7.98
N ARG A 65 8.27 8.54 7.17
CA ARG A 65 6.91 8.20 7.57
C ARG A 65 6.65 6.75 7.20
N ILE A 66 5.80 6.06 7.97
CA ILE A 66 5.46 4.66 7.72
C ILE A 66 4.26 4.60 6.78
N ALA A 67 4.48 4.14 5.55
CA ALA A 67 3.46 3.92 4.53
C ALA A 67 2.96 2.47 4.55
N GLN A 68 1.73 2.25 4.07
CA GLN A 68 1.19 0.92 3.82
C GLN A 68 1.53 0.43 2.41
N MET A 69 2.00 -0.81 2.29
CA MET A 69 2.20 -1.49 1.02
C MET A 69 0.87 -1.79 0.33
N ILE A 70 -0.03 -2.52 0.98
CA ILE A 70 -1.44 -2.62 0.60
C ILE A 70 -2.21 -1.59 1.43
N ALA A 71 -2.74 -0.56 0.77
CA ALA A 71 -3.47 0.51 1.45
C ALA A 71 -4.79 -0.01 2.04
N LYS A 72 -5.24 0.55 3.16
CA LYS A 72 -6.50 0.16 3.84
C LYS A 72 -7.74 0.31 2.93
N ASP A 73 -7.69 1.22 1.97
CA ASP A 73 -8.73 1.52 0.98
C ASP A 73 -8.48 0.85 -0.40
N ASP A 74 -7.52 -0.07 -0.50
CA ASP A 74 -7.30 -0.86 -1.71
C ASP A 74 -8.51 -1.75 -2.01
N ARG A 75 -9.30 -1.36 -3.00
CA ARG A 75 -10.53 -2.04 -3.44
C ARG A 75 -10.31 -3.47 -3.93
N GLN A 76 -9.07 -3.88 -4.22
CA GLN A 76 -8.75 -5.26 -4.59
C GLN A 76 -8.27 -6.13 -3.41
N ALA A 77 -8.05 -5.56 -2.23
CA ALA A 77 -7.55 -6.33 -1.07
C ALA A 77 -8.50 -7.49 -0.67
N ALA A 78 -9.82 -7.31 -0.81
CA ALA A 78 -10.81 -8.37 -0.58
C ALA A 78 -10.61 -9.56 -1.54
N LEU A 79 -10.50 -9.31 -2.85
CA LEU A 79 -10.23 -10.35 -3.85
C LEU A 79 -8.91 -11.09 -3.56
N TRP A 80 -7.87 -10.38 -3.14
CA TRP A 80 -6.60 -11.01 -2.78
C TRP A 80 -6.70 -11.90 -1.54
N LEU A 81 -7.51 -11.51 -0.55
CA LEU A 81 -7.79 -12.31 0.63
C LEU A 81 -8.62 -13.56 0.28
N GLU A 82 -9.67 -13.41 -0.52
CA GLU A 82 -10.50 -14.51 -1.05
C GLU A 82 -9.68 -15.52 -1.85
N ARG A 83 -8.69 -15.05 -2.63
CA ARG A 83 -7.75 -15.89 -3.37
C ARG A 83 -6.61 -16.46 -2.52
N GLY A 84 -6.59 -16.24 -1.20
CA GLY A 84 -5.54 -16.75 -0.30
C GLY A 84 -4.16 -16.11 -0.48
N LEU A 85 -4.08 -14.95 -1.12
CA LEU A 85 -2.83 -14.25 -1.46
C LEU A 85 -2.36 -13.28 -0.37
N ILE A 86 -3.17 -13.02 0.66
CA ILE A 86 -2.81 -12.21 1.83
C ILE A 86 -2.84 -13.13 3.06
N ASN A 87 -1.65 -13.51 3.54
CA ASN A 87 -1.44 -14.33 4.73
C ASN A 87 -0.94 -13.52 5.95
N PHE A 88 -1.08 -12.19 5.91
CA PHE A 88 -0.57 -11.25 6.92
C PHE A 88 -1.62 -10.16 7.23
N SER A 89 -1.51 -9.52 8.40
CA SER A 89 -2.38 -8.39 8.74
C SER A 89 -1.94 -7.11 8.04
N LEU A 90 -2.89 -6.40 7.42
CA LEU A 90 -2.67 -5.11 6.76
C LEU A 90 -2.27 -3.96 7.72
N THR A 91 -2.39 -4.17 9.04
CA THR A 91 -1.96 -3.24 10.10
C THR A 91 -0.68 -3.70 10.82
N SER A 92 -0.04 -4.77 10.35
CA SER A 92 1.24 -5.27 10.88
C SER A 92 2.45 -4.64 10.18
N VAL A 93 3.64 -4.81 10.77
CA VAL A 93 4.93 -4.44 10.15
C VAL A 93 5.12 -5.11 8.78
N ALA A 94 4.55 -6.29 8.54
CA ALA A 94 4.68 -6.99 7.27
C ALA A 94 4.03 -6.25 6.08
N ASN A 95 3.14 -5.30 6.35
CA ASN A 95 2.51 -4.43 5.34
C ASN A 95 3.09 -3.01 5.32
N ALA A 96 4.23 -2.77 5.98
CA ALA A 96 4.75 -1.42 6.23
C ALA A 96 6.08 -1.15 5.53
N ILE A 97 6.30 0.10 5.12
CA ILE A 97 7.55 0.58 4.54
C ILE A 97 7.86 2.00 5.03
N ALA A 98 9.13 2.27 5.34
CA ALA A 98 9.60 3.56 5.83
C ALA A 98 10.01 4.45 4.63
N LEU A 99 9.34 5.59 4.42
CA LEU A 99 9.57 6.48 3.26
C LEU A 99 9.66 7.95 3.69
N CYS A 100 10.63 8.71 3.16
CA CYS A 100 10.65 10.17 3.33
C CYS A 100 9.42 10.81 2.65
N GLY A 101 9.12 12.08 2.98
CA GLY A 101 7.93 12.77 2.47
C GLY A 101 7.76 12.69 0.94
N THR A 102 8.83 12.90 0.17
CA THR A 102 8.81 12.81 -1.29
C THR A 102 8.52 11.39 -1.78
N CYS A 103 9.27 10.39 -1.31
CA CYS A 103 9.06 9.00 -1.72
C CYS A 103 7.68 8.48 -1.28
N HIS A 104 7.17 8.91 -0.12
CA HIS A 104 5.83 8.56 0.36
C HIS A 104 4.73 9.08 -0.57
N ILE A 105 4.85 10.30 -1.09
CA ILE A 105 3.90 10.85 -2.07
C ILE A 105 3.96 10.05 -3.37
N MET A 106 5.17 9.82 -3.89
CA MET A 106 5.36 9.15 -5.18
C MET A 106 5.00 7.65 -5.14
N PHE A 107 5.21 6.98 -4.00
CA PHE A 107 4.76 5.62 -3.74
C PHE A 107 3.23 5.55 -3.49
N GLY A 108 2.65 6.59 -2.91
CA GLY A 108 1.22 6.66 -2.59
C GLY A 108 0.31 6.97 -3.79
N CYS A 109 0.85 7.48 -4.90
CA CYS A 109 0.07 7.80 -6.09
C CYS A 109 -0.48 6.53 -6.78
N ALA A 110 -1.78 6.26 -6.58
CA ALA A 110 -2.41 5.03 -7.06
C ALA A 110 -2.58 4.93 -8.59
N LEU A 111 -2.70 6.07 -9.29
CA LEU A 111 -2.91 6.12 -10.74
C LEU A 111 -1.60 6.12 -11.54
N ASP A 112 -0.59 6.83 -11.02
CA ASP A 112 0.72 6.96 -11.66
C ASP A 112 1.81 7.07 -10.59
N PRO A 113 2.22 5.92 -9.99
CA PRO A 113 3.28 5.91 -8.99
C PRO A 113 4.62 6.34 -9.60
N GLY A 114 5.47 6.97 -8.79
CA GLY A 114 6.83 7.33 -9.16
C GLY A 114 7.86 6.25 -8.83
N VAL A 115 7.55 5.33 -7.93
CA VAL A 115 8.43 4.22 -7.52
C VAL A 115 7.62 2.98 -7.14
N SER A 116 8.15 1.80 -7.45
CA SER A 116 7.66 0.49 -7.01
C SER A 116 8.73 -0.25 -6.21
N LEU A 117 8.28 -1.22 -5.41
CA LEU A 117 9.11 -2.19 -4.70
C LEU A 117 8.96 -3.54 -5.40
N ASN A 118 10.03 -4.08 -5.98
CA ASN A 118 9.98 -5.33 -6.73
C ASN A 118 10.87 -6.40 -6.07
N PRO A 119 10.40 -7.64 -5.84
CA PRO A 119 11.29 -8.74 -5.44
C PRO A 119 12.39 -8.95 -6.50
N THR A 120 13.64 -9.13 -6.10
CA THR A 120 14.75 -9.35 -7.06
C THR A 120 14.67 -10.70 -7.78
N ASP A 121 14.09 -11.67 -7.10
CA ASP A 121 13.86 -13.03 -7.57
C ASP A 121 12.37 -13.33 -7.59
N ILE A 122 11.73 -13.07 -8.73
CA ILE A 122 10.33 -13.41 -9.01
C ILE A 122 10.18 -14.94 -9.24
N ARG A 123 11.26 -15.63 -9.63
CA ARG A 123 11.24 -17.04 -10.01
C ARG A 123 10.92 -17.95 -8.83
N PHE A 124 11.45 -17.63 -7.64
CA PHE A 124 11.06 -18.27 -6.39
C PHE A 124 9.53 -18.32 -6.18
N PHE A 125 8.81 -17.24 -6.48
CA PHE A 125 7.35 -17.18 -6.32
C PHE A 125 6.61 -17.97 -7.40
N LEU A 126 7.11 -17.97 -8.64
CA LEU A 126 6.60 -18.81 -9.74
C LEU A 126 6.68 -20.30 -9.40
N ASP A 127 7.85 -20.76 -8.97
CA ASP A 127 8.06 -22.18 -8.68
C ASP A 127 7.32 -22.61 -7.39
N SER A 128 7.13 -21.68 -6.43
CA SER A 128 6.28 -21.89 -5.26
C SER A 128 4.80 -22.06 -5.62
N GLU A 129 4.20 -21.17 -6.43
CA GLU A 129 2.78 -21.28 -6.83
C GLU A 129 2.53 -22.50 -7.72
N LYS A 130 3.47 -22.87 -8.61
CA LYS A 130 3.37 -24.10 -9.41
C LYS A 130 3.33 -25.35 -8.53
N LYS A 131 4.20 -25.40 -7.50
CA LYS A 131 4.23 -26.49 -6.51
C LYS A 131 2.94 -26.54 -5.68
N ASP A 132 2.43 -25.38 -5.26
CA ASP A 132 1.17 -25.29 -4.52
C ASP A 132 -0.04 -25.71 -5.37
N ARG A 133 -0.08 -25.33 -6.65
CA ARG A 133 -1.12 -25.76 -7.61
C ARG A 133 -1.20 -27.26 -7.75
N GLU A 134 -0.10 -27.95 -8.07
CA GLU A 134 -0.13 -29.41 -8.21
C GLU A 134 -0.43 -30.10 -6.86
N ARG A 135 0.02 -29.54 -5.72
CA ARG A 135 -0.37 -30.01 -4.38
C ARG A 135 -1.89 -29.90 -4.16
N ARG A 136 -2.51 -28.77 -4.49
CA ARG A 136 -3.97 -28.57 -4.41
C ARG A 136 -4.71 -29.49 -5.39
N ARG A 137 -4.15 -29.73 -6.58
CA ARG A 137 -4.71 -30.64 -7.59
C ARG A 137 -4.71 -32.09 -7.11
N HIS A 138 -3.61 -32.56 -6.50
CA HIS A 138 -3.56 -33.87 -5.85
C HIS A 138 -4.57 -33.97 -4.70
N ALA A 139 -4.65 -32.97 -3.82
CA ALA A 139 -5.64 -32.95 -2.75
C ALA A 139 -7.08 -33.04 -3.29
N SER A 140 -7.40 -32.29 -4.35
CA SER A 140 -8.72 -32.31 -5.00
C SER A 140 -9.06 -33.67 -5.62
N ARG A 141 -8.08 -34.36 -6.24
CA ARG A 141 -8.24 -35.75 -6.73
C ARG A 141 -8.53 -36.73 -5.60
N ASP A 142 -7.98 -36.50 -4.41
CA ASP A 142 -8.27 -37.25 -3.18
C ASP A 142 -9.60 -36.85 -2.49
N GLY A 143 -10.38 -35.92 -3.07
CA GLY A 143 -11.60 -35.37 -2.46
C GLY A 143 -11.37 -34.42 -1.28
N LYS A 144 -10.14 -33.91 -1.11
CA LYS A 144 -9.73 -33.01 -0.02
C LYS A 144 -9.64 -31.57 -0.51
N VAL A 145 -10.10 -30.62 0.30
CA VAL A 145 -9.89 -29.18 0.05
C VAL A 145 -8.57 -28.76 0.69
N ALA A 146 -7.59 -28.37 -0.13
CA ALA A 146 -6.33 -27.80 0.33
C ALA A 146 -6.31 -26.28 0.15
N ILE A 147 -5.98 -25.55 1.22
CA ILE A 147 -5.84 -24.09 1.22
C ILE A 147 -4.54 -23.73 0.50
N ARG A 148 -4.56 -22.71 -0.37
CA ARG A 148 -3.37 -22.19 -1.08
C ARG A 148 -2.30 -21.77 -0.06
N GLU A 149 -1.07 -22.23 -0.28
CA GLU A 149 0.12 -21.77 0.43
C GLU A 149 0.85 -20.72 -0.41
N VAL A 150 1.14 -19.56 0.19
CA VAL A 150 1.93 -18.49 -0.43
C VAL A 150 3.20 -18.21 0.38
N PRO A 151 4.34 -17.89 -0.26
CA PRO A 151 5.59 -17.66 0.46
C PRO A 151 5.52 -16.52 1.47
N THR A 152 6.06 -16.76 2.67
CA THR A 152 6.25 -15.72 3.70
C THR A 152 7.54 -14.93 3.46
N ALA A 153 7.73 -13.84 4.20
CA ALA A 153 8.98 -13.09 4.22
C ALA A 153 10.16 -13.98 4.64
N ASP A 154 9.97 -14.82 5.67
CA ASP A 154 11.01 -15.74 6.16
C ASP A 154 11.37 -16.82 5.13
N MET A 155 10.38 -17.36 4.41
CA MET A 155 10.63 -18.32 3.32
C MET A 155 11.44 -17.68 2.19
N TYR A 156 11.14 -16.42 1.83
CA TYR A 156 11.88 -15.72 0.79
C TYR A 156 13.32 -15.38 1.22
N LYS A 157 13.49 -14.88 2.45
CA LYS A 157 14.82 -14.67 3.06
C LYS A 157 15.62 -15.98 3.09
N ALA A 158 15.02 -17.08 3.55
CA ALA A 158 15.69 -18.38 3.63
C ALA A 158 16.12 -18.89 2.24
N HIS A 159 15.30 -18.69 1.21
CA HIS A 159 15.69 -18.98 -0.18
C HIS A 159 16.91 -18.17 -0.61
N GLN A 160 16.91 -16.85 -0.36
CA GLN A 160 18.02 -15.98 -0.77
C GLN A 160 19.32 -16.20 0.01
N ILE A 161 19.25 -16.67 1.26
CA ILE A 161 20.44 -17.14 2.01
C ILE A 161 21.07 -18.36 1.34
N LEU A 162 20.26 -19.26 0.78
CA LEU A 162 20.74 -20.51 0.17
C LEU A 162 21.20 -20.36 -1.28
N TYR A 163 20.66 -19.41 -2.03
CA TYR A 163 20.83 -19.33 -3.50
C TYR A 163 21.29 -17.96 -4.03
N VAL A 164 21.36 -16.92 -3.20
CA VAL A 164 21.68 -15.53 -3.61
C VAL A 164 22.67 -14.87 -2.62
N ASP A 165 23.39 -15.68 -1.83
CA ASP A 165 24.41 -15.25 -0.86
C ASP A 165 23.96 -14.14 0.13
N LEU A 166 22.66 -14.07 0.42
CA LEU A 166 22.12 -13.11 1.38
C LEU A 166 22.63 -13.41 2.80
N THR A 167 22.99 -12.37 3.55
CA THR A 167 23.50 -12.57 4.92
C THR A 167 22.40 -13.16 5.83
N PRO A 168 22.71 -14.15 6.69
CA PRO A 168 21.71 -14.68 7.64
C PRO A 168 21.16 -13.62 8.61
N SER A 169 21.93 -12.57 8.87
CA SER A 169 21.58 -11.38 9.66
C SER A 169 20.56 -10.45 9.00
N ALA A 170 20.27 -10.61 7.71
CA ALA A 170 19.38 -9.73 6.96
C ALA A 170 18.00 -9.56 7.63
N ILE A 171 17.40 -8.37 7.58
CA ILE A 171 16.07 -8.13 8.17
C ILE A 171 14.93 -8.77 7.37
N GLY A 172 15.18 -9.18 6.13
CA GLY A 172 14.18 -9.76 5.21
C GLY A 172 14.81 -10.20 3.91
N GLY A 173 13.99 -10.32 2.86
CA GLY A 173 14.47 -10.60 1.50
C GLY A 173 14.97 -9.33 0.78
N LEU A 174 15.64 -9.50 -0.36
CA LEU A 174 16.11 -8.43 -1.23
C LEU A 174 15.04 -7.97 -2.22
N TYR A 175 14.90 -6.65 -2.34
CA TYR A 175 13.97 -5.98 -3.25
C TYR A 175 14.65 -4.82 -3.96
N GLU A 176 14.28 -4.58 -5.21
CA GLU A 176 14.76 -3.50 -6.08
C GLU A 176 13.80 -2.30 -6.04
N PRO A 177 14.30 -1.06 -5.82
CA PRO A 177 13.54 0.17 -6.08
C PRO A 177 13.40 0.42 -7.58
N VAL A 178 12.22 0.17 -8.14
CA VAL A 178 11.96 0.46 -9.56
C VAL A 178 11.40 1.88 -9.70
N PHE A 179 12.25 2.81 -10.12
CA PHE A 179 11.88 4.19 -10.41
C PHE A 179 11.10 4.29 -11.72
N LEU A 180 9.85 4.77 -11.61
CA LEU A 180 8.89 4.92 -12.71
C LEU A 180 8.84 6.38 -13.22
N GLN A 181 9.32 7.32 -12.40
CA GLN A 181 9.40 8.75 -12.66
C GLN A 181 10.69 9.33 -12.08
N ARG A 182 11.25 10.34 -12.75
CA ARG A 182 12.37 11.13 -12.22
C ARG A 182 11.85 12.23 -11.31
N TYR A 183 11.70 11.90 -10.02
CA TYR A 183 11.22 12.84 -8.99
C TYR A 183 12.27 13.17 -7.92
N LEU A 184 13.37 12.40 -7.85
CA LEU A 184 14.52 12.73 -7.01
C LEU A 184 15.43 13.71 -7.74
N ALA A 185 15.87 14.74 -7.02
CA ALA A 185 16.76 15.79 -7.53
C ALA A 185 16.39 16.33 -8.94
N PRO A 186 15.14 16.76 -9.20
CA PRO A 186 14.64 17.07 -10.55
C PRO A 186 15.36 18.24 -11.24
N HIS A 187 16.14 19.04 -10.50
CA HIS A 187 16.94 20.15 -11.02
C HIS A 187 18.43 19.81 -11.19
N VAL A 188 18.85 18.57 -10.89
CA VAL A 188 20.20 18.06 -11.13
C VAL A 188 20.20 17.32 -12.47
N SER A 189 21.20 17.57 -13.31
CA SER A 189 21.33 16.93 -14.64
C SER A 189 21.66 15.44 -14.55
N VAL A 190 22.46 15.04 -13.57
CA VAL A 190 22.77 13.65 -13.24
C VAL A 190 21.49 12.94 -12.76
N ASP A 191 21.22 11.76 -13.31
CA ASP A 191 20.14 10.90 -12.84
C ASP A 191 20.70 9.95 -11.76
N ILE A 192 20.40 10.25 -10.50
CA ILE A 192 20.87 9.44 -9.36
C ILE A 192 20.02 8.17 -9.12
N THR A 193 19.07 7.85 -10.01
CA THR A 193 18.18 6.70 -9.78
C THR A 193 18.84 5.37 -10.05
N GLU A 194 19.93 5.32 -10.85
CA GLU A 194 20.66 4.07 -11.11
C GLU A 194 21.45 3.62 -9.86
N GLU A 195 22.11 4.55 -9.16
CA GLU A 195 22.78 4.27 -7.87
C GLU A 195 21.78 3.89 -6.76
N LEU A 196 20.54 4.35 -6.87
CA LEU A 196 19.45 4.03 -5.94
C LEU A 196 18.64 2.78 -6.33
N ARG A 197 18.94 2.13 -7.46
CA ARG A 197 18.35 0.82 -7.83
C ARG A 197 19.02 -0.38 -7.17
N VAL A 198 20.13 -0.17 -6.45
CA VAL A 198 20.83 -1.25 -5.73
C VAL A 198 19.84 -1.99 -4.83
N PRO A 199 19.63 -3.30 -5.02
CA PRO A 199 18.67 -4.03 -4.22
C PRO A 199 19.09 -4.18 -2.77
N HIS A 200 18.13 -4.10 -1.86
CA HIS A 200 18.38 -4.14 -0.43
C HIS A 200 17.19 -4.73 0.34
N GLU A 201 17.41 -4.90 1.63
CA GLU A 201 16.58 -5.73 2.49
C GLU A 201 15.23 -5.07 2.81
N TRP A 202 14.15 -5.84 2.71
CA TRP A 202 12.85 -5.47 3.25
C TRP A 202 12.19 -6.67 3.93
N HIS A 203 11.75 -6.44 5.17
CA HIS A 203 11.21 -7.45 6.10
C HIS A 203 9.73 -7.81 5.86
N GLY A 204 9.07 -7.14 4.93
CA GLY A 204 7.63 -7.28 4.75
C GLY A 204 7.20 -8.46 3.86
N ALA A 205 5.89 -8.68 3.81
CA ALA A 205 5.30 -9.78 3.08
C ALA A 205 5.49 -9.60 1.56
N PRO A 206 6.11 -10.55 0.83
CA PRO A 206 6.40 -10.39 -0.59
C PRO A 206 5.16 -10.14 -1.45
N LEU A 207 4.01 -10.70 -1.07
CA LEU A 207 2.73 -10.52 -1.76
C LEU A 207 2.26 -9.06 -1.75
N ALA A 208 2.65 -8.27 -0.74
CA ALA A 208 2.37 -6.83 -0.69
C ALA A 208 3.23 -6.03 -1.69
N ALA A 209 4.45 -6.48 -1.98
CA ALA A 209 5.29 -5.94 -3.05
C ALA A 209 4.72 -6.36 -4.43
N LEU A 210 4.36 -7.63 -4.61
CA LEU A 210 3.76 -8.14 -5.84
C LEU A 210 2.43 -7.45 -6.19
N ARG A 211 1.61 -7.10 -5.17
CA ARG A 211 0.40 -6.27 -5.32
C ARG A 211 0.67 -4.89 -5.95
N ARG A 212 1.85 -4.32 -5.71
CA ARG A 212 2.33 -3.07 -6.33
C ARG A 212 2.98 -3.30 -7.70
N CYS A 213 3.61 -4.46 -7.92
CA CYS A 213 4.20 -4.85 -9.19
C CYS A 213 3.15 -5.07 -10.30
N PHE A 214 2.09 -5.85 -10.05
CA PHE A 214 1.17 -6.27 -11.11
C PHE A 214 0.43 -5.13 -11.86
N PRO A 215 0.01 -4.02 -11.22
CA PRO A 215 -0.53 -2.86 -11.94
C PRO A 215 0.41 -2.30 -13.00
N LEU A 216 1.73 -2.41 -12.82
CA LEU A 216 2.72 -1.88 -13.78
C LEU A 216 2.60 -2.57 -15.15
N LEU A 217 2.25 -3.86 -15.17
CA LEU A 217 2.03 -4.65 -16.40
C LEU A 217 0.87 -4.11 -17.26
N GLY A 218 -0.10 -3.42 -16.65
CA GLY A 218 -1.22 -2.78 -17.36
C GLY A 218 -1.04 -1.27 -17.58
N SER A 219 0.11 -0.71 -17.21
CA SER A 219 0.36 0.74 -17.18
C SER A 219 1.30 1.20 -18.30
N GLY A 220 1.27 2.49 -18.62
CA GLY A 220 2.29 3.12 -19.47
C GLY A 220 3.71 3.09 -18.87
N ARG A 221 3.86 2.78 -17.57
CA ARG A 221 5.16 2.62 -16.88
C ARG A 221 5.80 1.25 -17.10
N ILE A 222 5.18 0.35 -17.87
CA ILE A 222 5.72 -0.99 -18.20
C ILE A 222 7.16 -0.96 -18.74
N GLY A 223 7.56 0.13 -19.41
CA GLY A 223 8.94 0.32 -19.91
C GLY A 223 10.03 0.38 -18.84
N ALA A 224 9.68 0.65 -17.56
CA ALA A 224 10.62 0.62 -16.44
C ALA A 224 10.99 -0.81 -15.99
N LEU A 225 10.30 -1.84 -16.50
CA LEU A 225 10.56 -3.24 -16.16
C LEU A 225 11.37 -3.93 -17.26
N SER A 226 12.43 -4.65 -16.87
CA SER A 226 13.21 -5.48 -17.79
C SER A 226 12.33 -6.53 -18.49
N LYS A 227 12.75 -7.00 -19.67
CA LYS A 227 12.01 -8.05 -20.39
C LYS A 227 11.78 -9.30 -19.52
N LYS A 228 12.76 -9.68 -18.69
CA LYS A 228 12.67 -10.80 -17.75
C LYS A 228 11.56 -10.54 -16.71
N GLN A 229 11.66 -9.45 -15.96
CA GLN A 229 10.66 -9.08 -14.93
C GLN A 229 9.24 -9.02 -15.49
N ARG A 230 9.06 -8.46 -16.70
CA ARG A 230 7.73 -8.41 -17.35
C ARG A 230 7.14 -9.79 -17.61
N LEU A 231 7.94 -10.72 -18.13
CA LEU A 231 7.46 -12.09 -18.42
C LEU A 231 7.19 -12.86 -17.12
N GLU A 232 8.08 -12.78 -16.14
CA GLU A 232 7.94 -13.50 -14.87
C GLU A 232 6.77 -12.95 -14.02
N LEU A 233 6.58 -11.63 -13.95
CA LEU A 233 5.43 -11.03 -13.27
C LEU A 233 4.11 -11.33 -14.00
N GLN A 234 4.12 -11.40 -15.33
CA GLN A 234 2.94 -11.76 -16.12
C GLN A 234 2.54 -13.22 -15.84
N GLU A 235 3.49 -14.16 -15.95
CA GLU A 235 3.27 -15.58 -15.64
C GLU A 235 2.77 -15.76 -14.19
N LEU A 236 3.35 -15.02 -13.22
CA LEU A 236 2.96 -15.12 -11.81
C LEU A 236 1.57 -14.55 -11.55
N ARG A 237 1.23 -13.42 -12.18
CA ARG A 237 -0.12 -12.83 -12.11
C ARG A 237 -1.15 -13.82 -12.63
N ASP A 238 -0.87 -14.44 -13.77
CA ASP A 238 -1.79 -15.37 -14.41
C ASP A 238 -1.94 -16.64 -13.54
N LEU A 239 -0.85 -17.16 -12.96
CA LEU A 239 -0.89 -18.25 -11.98
C LEU A 239 -1.63 -17.90 -10.67
N TYR A 240 -1.75 -16.62 -10.30
CA TYR A 240 -2.53 -16.22 -9.12
C TYR A 240 -4.03 -16.02 -9.41
N PHE A 241 -4.37 -15.49 -10.60
CA PHE A 241 -5.71 -14.98 -10.89
C PHE A 241 -6.51 -15.76 -11.94
N LEU A 242 -5.86 -16.48 -12.86
CA LEU A 242 -6.53 -17.34 -13.83
C LEU A 242 -6.60 -18.78 -13.30
N ASP A 243 -7.73 -19.43 -13.54
CA ASP A 243 -7.87 -20.87 -13.28
C ASP A 243 -7.13 -21.68 -14.37
N GLU A 244 -6.99 -22.99 -14.19
CA GLU A 244 -6.42 -23.87 -15.21
C GLU A 244 -7.47 -24.15 -16.29
N GLU A 245 -7.15 -23.84 -17.55
CA GLU A 245 -7.94 -24.24 -18.74
C GLU A 245 -7.84 -25.75 -19.01
#